data_AF-A0A497L3Z0-F1
#
_entry.id   AF-A0A497L3Z0-F1
#
_cell.length_a   1.000
_cell.length_b   1.000
_cell.length_c   1.000
_cell.angle_alpha   90.00
_cell.angle_beta   90.00
_cell.angle_gamma   90.00
#
_symmetry.space_group_name_H-M   'P 1'
#
loop_
_entity.id
_entity.type
_entity.pdbx_description
1 polymer ?
#
loop_
_entity_poly.entity_id
_entity_poly.type
_entity_poly.pdbx_seq_one_letter_code
_entity_poly.pdbx_strand_id
1 'polypeptide(L)'
;EGCPGCRLCEIKCPEGAIRAVKVIYGSLRINTELCPEGCRDCVDACPIPGTLSVGPDGKVVVNEITCVYCGACRLVCPVEGALELNRTYIRHEPIKSGAWNKALEKLTSPVRLTRELVSKSIEKGHEVVEKRLGWIVASRS
;
A
#
# COMPACT_ATOMS: atom_id res chain seq x y z
N GLU A 1 3.75 12.68 16.51
CA GLU A 1 3.87 11.88 15.26
C GLU A 1 2.69 10.92 15.15
N GLY A 2 2.22 10.60 13.95
CA GLY A 2 0.95 9.89 13.71
C GLY A 2 1.07 8.37 13.60
N CYS A 3 -0.06 7.66 13.72
CA CYS A 3 -0.12 6.20 13.53
C CYS A 3 0.09 5.84 12.04
N PRO A 4 1.06 4.97 11.70
CA PRO A 4 1.31 4.57 10.30
C PRO A 4 0.32 3.51 9.77
N GLY A 5 -0.63 3.05 10.59
CA GLY A 5 -1.55 1.97 10.22
C GLY A 5 -0.88 0.59 10.13
N CYS A 6 0.18 0.34 10.91
CA CYS A 6 0.99 -0.88 10.86
C CYS A 6 0.33 -2.14 11.46
N ARG A 7 -0.86 -2.02 12.05
CA ARG A 7 -1.64 -3.14 12.62
C ARG A 7 -1.00 -3.88 13.80
N LEU A 8 0.14 -3.44 14.33
CA LEU A 8 0.72 -4.05 15.54
C LEU A 8 -0.25 -4.00 16.73
N CYS A 9 -0.98 -2.90 16.93
CA CYS A 9 -1.98 -2.78 17.99
C CYS A 9 -3.18 -3.71 17.77
N GLU A 10 -3.63 -3.88 16.52
CA GLU A 10 -4.70 -4.80 16.15
C GLU A 10 -4.29 -6.25 16.42
N ILE A 11 -3.08 -6.67 16.02
CA ILE A 11 -2.57 -8.02 16.25
C ILE A 11 -2.37 -8.32 17.74
N LYS A 12 -1.93 -7.34 18.52
CA LYS A 12 -1.68 -7.50 19.96
C LYS A 12 -2.95 -7.46 20.82
N CYS A 13 -4.08 -7.00 20.27
CA CYS A 13 -5.32 -6.87 21.03
C CYS A 13 -6.05 -8.22 21.07
N PRO A 14 -6.13 -8.90 22.23
CA PRO A 14 -6.78 -10.22 22.32
C PRO A 14 -8.30 -10.13 22.06
N GLU A 15 -8.91 -8.99 22.40
CA GLU A 15 -10.36 -8.76 22.25
C GLU A 15 -10.77 -8.36 20.82
N GLY A 16 -9.81 -8.13 19.91
CA GLY A 16 -10.11 -7.68 18.55
C GLY A 16 -10.77 -6.30 18.48
N ALA A 17 -10.66 -5.48 19.54
CA ALA A 17 -11.34 -4.19 19.65
C ALA A 17 -10.74 -3.09 18.73
N ILE A 18 -9.53 -3.30 18.22
CA ILE A 18 -8.79 -2.31 17.44
C ILE A 18 -8.71 -2.77 15.98
N ARG A 19 -9.09 -1.89 15.05
CA ARG A 19 -8.89 -2.10 13.62
C ARG A 19 -8.01 -1.00 13.04
N ALA A 20 -6.82 -1.37 12.59
CA ALA A 20 -5.92 -0.44 11.94
C ALA A 20 -5.98 -0.64 10.42
N VAL A 21 -6.08 0.46 9.68
CA VAL A 21 -6.20 0.42 8.22
C VAL A 21 -4.94 1.00 7.60
N LYS A 22 -4.31 0.23 6.70
CA LYS A 22 -3.18 0.69 5.91
C LYS A 22 -3.64 1.68 4.83
N VAL A 23 -2.83 2.70 4.58
CA VAL A 23 -3.05 3.63 3.47
C VAL A 23 -2.55 3.00 2.16
N ILE A 24 -1.38 2.37 2.18
CA ILE A 24 -0.78 1.74 1.01
C ILE A 24 -0.91 0.23 1.15
N TYR A 25 -1.24 -0.43 0.04
CA TYR A 25 -1.25 -1.88 -0.11
C TYR A 25 -0.28 -2.30 -1.20
N GLY A 26 0.32 -3.46 -1.05
CA GLY A 26 1.40 -3.88 -1.92
C GLY A 26 1.98 -5.25 -1.57
N SER A 27 3.19 -5.47 -2.05
CA SER A 27 4.06 -6.59 -1.67
C SER A 27 5.50 -6.11 -1.58
N LEU A 28 6.28 -6.70 -0.68
CA LEU A 28 7.73 -6.52 -0.61
C LEU A 28 8.39 -7.88 -0.80
N ARG A 29 9.12 -8.06 -1.90
CA ARG A 29 9.94 -9.26 -2.12
C ARG A 29 11.38 -8.95 -1.78
N ILE A 30 12.03 -9.90 -1.10
CA ILE A 30 13.43 -9.81 -0.71
C ILE A 30 14.16 -10.97 -1.36
N ASN A 31 15.12 -10.68 -2.23
CA ASN A 31 16.02 -11.66 -2.77
C ASN A 31 17.26 -11.76 -1.88
N THR A 32 17.21 -12.71 -0.95
CA THR A 32 18.22 -12.90 0.09
C THR A 32 19.56 -13.38 -0.45
N GLU A 33 19.60 -13.93 -1.67
CA GLU A 33 20.85 -14.36 -2.33
C GLU A 33 21.69 -13.17 -2.79
N LEU A 34 21.09 -11.99 -2.92
CA LEU A 34 21.79 -10.74 -3.25
C LEU A 34 22.23 -9.98 -1.99
N CYS A 35 21.82 -10.41 -0.81
CA CYS A 35 22.17 -9.73 0.44
C CYS A 35 23.63 -9.98 0.80
N PRO A 36 24.42 -8.94 1.15
CA PRO A 36 25.73 -9.14 1.74
C PRO A 36 25.62 -9.94 3.05
N GLU A 37 26.63 -10.75 3.35
CA GLU A 37 26.66 -11.56 4.56
C GLU A 37 26.51 -10.68 5.82
N GLY A 38 25.56 -11.02 6.69
CA GLY A 38 25.28 -10.28 7.93
C GLY A 38 24.62 -8.90 7.76
N CYS A 39 24.27 -8.48 6.54
CA CYS A 39 23.61 -7.20 6.30
C CYS A 39 22.20 -7.16 6.92
N ARG A 40 21.88 -6.05 7.60
CA ARG A 40 20.56 -5.82 8.22
C ARG A 40 20.05 -4.38 8.06
N ASP A 41 20.60 -3.61 7.13
CA ASP A 41 20.28 -2.18 6.97
C ASP A 41 18.79 -1.93 6.79
N CYS A 42 18.11 -2.79 6.02
CA CYS A 42 16.67 -2.71 5.82
C CYS A 42 15.84 -3.00 7.08
N VAL A 43 16.35 -3.86 7.97
CA VAL A 43 15.76 -4.16 9.28
C VAL A 43 15.92 -2.94 10.18
N ASP A 44 17.13 -2.40 10.27
CA ASP A 44 17.48 -1.27 11.14
C ASP A 44 16.76 0.03 10.70
N ALA A 45 16.55 0.22 9.40
CA ALA A 45 15.83 1.38 8.87
C ALA A 45 14.29 1.23 8.94
N CYS A 46 13.75 0.07 9.30
CA CYS A 46 12.31 -0.14 9.33
C CYS A 46 11.69 0.60 10.53
N PRO A 47 10.76 1.56 10.32
CA PRO A 47 10.17 2.30 11.43
C PRO A 47 9.14 1.48 12.23
N ILE A 48 8.81 0.26 11.79
CA ILE A 48 7.80 -0.59 12.40
C ILE A 48 8.48 -1.82 13.01
N PRO A 49 8.53 -1.92 14.35
CA PRO A 49 9.19 -3.02 15.04
C PRO A 49 8.70 -4.39 14.58
N GLY A 50 9.63 -5.31 14.31
CA GLY A 50 9.34 -6.69 13.92
C GLY A 50 8.69 -6.87 12.54
N THR A 51 8.58 -5.80 11.74
CA THR A 51 8.10 -5.92 10.36
C THR A 51 9.15 -6.51 9.43
N LEU A 52 10.41 -6.11 9.61
CA LEU A 52 11.56 -6.78 9.03
C LEU A 52 12.36 -7.35 10.18
N SER A 53 12.87 -8.57 10.01
CA SER A 53 13.69 -9.26 11.00
C SER A 53 14.63 -10.25 10.33
N VAL A 54 15.70 -10.63 11.03
CA VAL A 54 16.59 -11.70 10.58
C VAL A 54 16.04 -13.03 11.08
N GLY A 55 15.81 -13.97 10.15
CA GLY A 55 15.36 -15.32 10.44
C GLY A 55 16.46 -16.21 11.03
N PRO A 56 16.12 -17.43 11.46
CA PRO A 56 17.09 -18.38 12.02
C PRO A 56 18.20 -18.79 11.04
N ASP A 57 17.94 -18.68 9.74
CA ASP A 57 18.88 -18.94 8.63
C ASP A 57 19.77 -17.73 8.31
N GLY A 58 19.69 -16.65 9.11
CA GLY A 58 20.43 -15.41 8.88
C GLY A 58 19.85 -14.55 7.76
N LYS A 59 18.75 -14.95 7.13
CA LYS A 59 18.14 -14.23 6.00
C LYS A 59 17.06 -13.27 6.49
N VAL A 60 16.95 -12.11 5.83
CA VAL A 60 15.92 -11.13 6.18
C VAL A 60 14.54 -11.64 5.74
N VAL A 61 13.57 -11.58 6.66
CA VAL A 61 12.17 -11.90 6.42
C VAL A 61 11.30 -10.68 6.65
N VAL A 62 10.18 -10.58 5.91
CA VAL A 62 9.19 -9.52 6.05
C VAL A 62 7.87 -10.08 6.57
N ASN A 63 7.29 -9.40 7.56
CA ASN A 63 5.91 -9.57 7.95
C ASN A 63 5.00 -8.65 7.12
N GLU A 64 4.41 -9.21 6.06
CA GLU A 64 3.49 -8.51 5.16
C GLU A 64 2.23 -7.98 5.89
N ILE A 65 1.85 -8.55 7.03
CA ILE A 65 0.70 -8.10 7.81
C ILE A 65 0.98 -6.72 8.42
N THR A 66 2.21 -6.46 8.87
CA THR A 66 2.59 -5.19 9.51
C THR A 66 3.30 -4.22 8.58
N CYS A 67 3.83 -4.68 7.44
CA CYS A 67 4.43 -3.83 6.42
C CYS A 67 3.42 -2.82 5.85
N VAL A 68 3.79 -1.54 5.87
CA VAL A 68 2.98 -0.43 5.32
C VAL A 68 3.47 0.04 3.96
N TYR A 69 4.43 -0.67 3.34
CA TYR A 69 4.93 -0.41 2.00
C TYR A 69 5.49 1.02 1.80
N CYS A 70 6.06 1.61 2.85
CA CYS A 70 6.63 2.96 2.82
C CYS A 70 7.88 3.05 1.92
N GLY A 71 8.65 1.96 1.82
CA GLY A 71 9.84 1.86 0.97
C GLY A 71 11.13 2.36 1.61
N ALA A 72 11.15 2.67 2.90
CA ALA A 72 12.39 3.03 3.62
C ALA A 72 13.48 1.94 3.46
N CYS A 73 13.10 0.67 3.60
CA CYS A 73 13.99 -0.48 3.39
C CYS A 73 14.63 -0.52 1.99
N ARG A 74 13.87 -0.17 0.95
CA ARG A 74 14.37 -0.12 -0.44
C ARG A 74 15.35 1.04 -0.64
N LEU A 75 15.10 2.18 0.00
CA LEU A 75 15.95 3.37 -0.11
C LEU A 75 17.32 3.19 0.53
N VAL A 76 17.39 2.47 1.66
CA VAL A 76 18.65 2.23 2.37
C VAL A 76 19.43 1.03 1.84
N CYS A 77 18.81 0.17 1.02
CA CYS A 77 19.47 -1.04 0.57
C CYS A 77 20.61 -0.69 -0.41
N PRO A 78 21.85 -1.11 -0.12
CA PRO A 78 22.98 -0.81 -1.00
C PRO A 78 23.01 -1.69 -2.25
N VAL A 79 22.21 -2.76 -2.30
CA VAL A 79 22.20 -3.72 -3.41
C VAL A 79 20.95 -3.53 -4.26
N GLU A 80 21.18 -3.17 -5.53
CA GLU A 80 20.11 -3.07 -6.50
C GLU A 80 19.44 -4.43 -6.73
N GLY A 81 18.11 -4.45 -6.79
CA GLY A 81 17.32 -5.67 -7.02
C GLY A 81 17.16 -6.60 -5.79
N ALA A 82 17.86 -6.35 -4.67
CA ALA A 82 17.68 -7.16 -3.47
C ALA A 82 16.29 -6.97 -2.82
N LEU A 83 15.69 -5.77 -2.93
CA LEU A 83 14.32 -5.51 -2.50
C LEU A 83 13.44 -4.99 -3.64
N GLU A 84 12.38 -5.73 -3.95
CA GLU A 84 11.34 -5.33 -4.88
C GLU A 84 10.08 -4.89 -4.13
N LEU A 85 9.86 -3.58 -4.08
CA LEU A 85 8.63 -2.99 -3.54
C LEU A 85 7.63 -2.76 -4.68
N ASN A 86 6.44 -3.35 -4.55
CA ASN A 86 5.32 -3.13 -5.47
C ASN A 86 4.12 -2.58 -4.71
N ARG A 87 3.69 -1.34 -4.99
CA ARG A 87 2.47 -0.76 -4.43
C ARG A 87 1.32 -1.00 -5.39
N THR A 88 0.29 -1.68 -4.92
CA THR A 88 -0.84 -2.14 -5.76
C THR A 88 -2.07 -1.27 -5.62
N TYR A 89 -2.27 -0.63 -4.47
CA TYR A 89 -3.42 0.23 -4.21
C TYR A 89 -3.08 1.27 -3.12
N ILE A 90 -3.60 2.49 -3.29
CA ILE A 90 -3.50 3.55 -2.29
C ILE A 90 -4.92 3.94 -1.90
N ARG A 91 -5.27 3.73 -0.64
CA ARG A 91 -6.55 4.13 -0.08
C ARG A 91 -6.59 5.65 0.04
N HIS A 92 -7.48 6.27 -0.73
CA HIS A 92 -7.74 7.70 -0.70
C HIS A 92 -9.21 7.96 -1.01
N GLU A 93 -9.75 9.08 -0.57
CA GLU A 93 -11.05 9.56 -1.05
C GLU A 93 -10.99 9.89 -2.55
N PRO A 94 -12.12 9.97 -3.27
CA PRO A 94 -12.12 10.33 -4.68
C PRO A 94 -11.46 11.69 -4.94
N ILE A 95 -10.27 11.68 -5.56
CA ILE A 95 -9.54 12.90 -5.92
C ILE A 95 -9.65 13.16 -7.43
N LYS A 96 -10.16 14.34 -7.78
CA LYS A 96 -10.26 14.84 -9.17
C LYS A 96 -9.08 15.77 -9.49
N SER A 97 -7.90 15.21 -9.72
CA SER A 97 -6.69 15.99 -10.04
C SER A 97 -5.75 15.25 -10.98
N GLY A 98 -5.29 15.93 -12.03
CA GLY A 98 -4.25 15.40 -12.92
C GLY A 98 -2.89 15.27 -12.23
N ALA A 99 -2.57 16.16 -11.29
CA ALA A 99 -1.35 16.06 -10.49
C ALA A 99 -1.38 14.81 -9.57
N TRP A 100 -2.54 14.50 -9.00
CA TRP A 100 -2.73 13.27 -8.23
C TRP A 100 -2.50 12.03 -9.09
N ASN A 101 -3.05 12.00 -10.31
CA ASN A 101 -2.86 10.86 -11.21
C ASN A 101 -1.37 10.64 -11.54
N LYS A 102 -0.60 11.71 -11.81
CA LYS A 102 0.85 11.61 -12.04
C LYS A 102 1.60 11.13 -10.80
N ALA A 103 1.21 11.58 -9.61
CA ALA A 103 1.81 11.11 -8.37
C ALA A 103 1.52 9.62 -8.14
N LEU A 104 0.27 9.20 -8.35
CA LEU A 104 -0.15 7.81 -8.23
C LEU A 104 0.59 6.89 -9.21
N GLU A 105 0.76 7.32 -10.46
CA GLU A 105 1.55 6.60 -11.47
C GLU A 105 2.97 6.29 -10.98
N LYS A 106 3.64 7.30 -10.42
CA LYS A 106 5.01 7.17 -9.88
C LYS A 106 5.05 6.30 -8.62
N LEU A 107 4.01 6.34 -7.80
CA LEU A 107 3.97 5.57 -6.55
C LEU A 107 3.66 4.09 -6.78
N THR A 108 2.81 3.75 -7.76
CA THR A 108 2.35 2.36 -7.99
C THR A 108 2.93 1.74 -9.26
N SER A 109 2.51 2.25 -10.42
CA SER A 109 2.93 1.91 -11.80
C SER A 109 1.82 2.32 -12.79
N PRO A 110 2.11 2.48 -14.10
CA PRO A 110 1.10 2.80 -15.11
C PRO A 110 -0.08 1.81 -15.13
N VAL A 111 0.20 0.51 -15.06
CA VAL A 111 -0.84 -0.54 -15.06
C VAL A 111 -1.78 -0.40 -13.86
N ARG A 112 -1.24 -0.05 -12.68
CA ARG A 112 -2.04 0.15 -11.47
C ARG A 112 -2.85 1.44 -11.53
N LEU A 113 -2.28 2.52 -12.08
CA LEU A 113 -3.02 3.75 -12.34
C LEU A 113 -4.19 3.50 -13.30
N THR A 114 -3.98 2.76 -14.41
CA THR A 114 -5.06 2.47 -15.36
C THR A 114 -6.23 1.77 -14.67
N ARG A 115 -5.97 0.80 -13.79
CA ARG A 115 -7.02 0.12 -13.02
C ARG A 115 -7.79 1.09 -12.12
N GLU A 116 -7.08 2.00 -11.44
CA GLU A 116 -7.70 3.04 -10.62
C GLU A 116 -8.58 3.98 -11.46
N LEU A 117 -8.08 4.44 -12.62
CA LEU A 117 -8.82 5.33 -13.51
C LEU A 117 -10.07 4.66 -14.10
N VAL A 118 -10.00 3.37 -14.41
CA VAL A 118 -11.16 2.59 -14.86
C VAL A 118 -12.20 2.49 -13.73
N SER A 119 -11.79 2.19 -12.49
CA SER A 119 -12.71 2.17 -11.34
C SER A 119 -13.44 3.50 -11.17
N LYS A 120 -12.69 4.62 -11.22
CA LYS A 120 -13.26 5.99 -11.16
C LYS A 120 -14.23 6.28 -12.31
N SER A 121 -13.95 5.76 -13.50
CA SER A 121 -14.79 5.96 -14.68
C SER A 121 -16.12 5.20 -14.53
N ILE A 122 -16.08 3.99 -13.97
CA ILE A 122 -17.27 3.18 -13.68
C ILE A 122 -18.14 3.86 -12.62
N GLU A 123 -17.56 4.30 -11.50
CA GLU A 123 -18.28 5.02 -10.44
C GLU A 123 -18.99 6.27 -10.98
N LYS A 124 -18.30 7.06 -11.82
CA LYS A 124 -18.91 8.21 -12.49
C LYS A 124 -20.05 7.80 -13.42
N GLY A 125 -19.92 6.67 -14.11
CA GLY A 125 -20.98 6.10 -14.93
C GLY A 125 -22.23 5.77 -14.10
N HIS A 126 -22.05 5.13 -12.95
CA HIS A 126 -23.15 4.82 -12.01
C HIS A 126 -23.83 6.10 -11.52
N GLU A 127 -23.06 7.11 -11.11
CA GLU A 127 -23.60 8.40 -10.65
C GLU A 127 -24.46 9.08 -11.74
N VAL A 128 -24.04 9.01 -13.00
CA VAL A 128 -24.81 9.56 -14.14
C VAL A 128 -26.10 8.78 -14.35
N VAL A 129 -26.07 7.45 -14.26
CA VAL A 129 -27.26 6.60 -14.40
C VAL A 129 -28.27 6.90 -13.29
N GLU A 130 -27.82 6.96 -12.03
CA GLU A 130 -28.68 7.29 -10.88
C GLU A 130 -29.35 8.65 -11.03
N LYS A 131 -28.58 9.69 -11.40
CA LYS A 131 -29.12 11.03 -11.67
C LYS A 131 -30.18 11.01 -12.77
N ARG A 132 -29.94 10.28 -13.85
CA ARG A 132 -30.87 10.17 -14.97
C ARG A 132 -32.15 9.44 -14.56
N LEU A 133 -32.04 8.34 -13.82
CA LEU A 133 -33.21 7.61 -13.29
C LEU A 133 -34.03 8.49 -12.34
N GLY A 134 -33.38 9.23 -11.44
CA GLY A 134 -34.04 10.17 -10.54
C GLY A 134 -34.83 11.25 -11.29
N TRP A 135 -34.27 11.80 -12.38
CA TRP A 135 -34.99 12.76 -13.23
C TRP A 135 -36.19 12.13 -13.95
N ILE A 136 -36.06 10.91 -14.47
CA ILE A 136 -37.16 10.19 -15.14
C ILE A 136 -38.32 9.92 -14.16
N VAL A 137 -38.03 9.57 -12.92
CA VAL A 137 -39.05 9.36 -11.89
C VAL A 137 -39.73 10.68 -11.51
N ALA A 138 -38.95 11.74 -11.26
CA ALA A 138 -39.48 13.06 -10.89
C ALA A 138 -40.33 13.72 -11.99
N SER A 139 -40.00 13.50 -13.27
CA SER A 139 -40.73 14.06 -14.42
C SER A 139 -42.02 13.30 -14.78
N ARG A 140 -42.23 12.11 -14.20
CA ARG A 140 -43.44 11.30 -14.37
C ARG A 140 -44.41 11.40 -13.17
N SER A 141 -44.03 12.17 -12.15
CA SER A 141 -44.81 12.48 -10.95
C SER A 141 -45.53 13.81 -11.13
#